data_AF-A0A952VH22-F1
#
_entry.id   AF-A0A952VH22-F1
#
_cell.length_a   1.000
_cell.length_b   1.000
_cell.length_c   1.000
_cell.angle_alpha   90.00
_cell.angle_beta   90.00
_cell.angle_gamma   90.00
#
_symmetry.space_group_name_H-M   'P 1'
#
loop_
_entity.id
_entity.type
_entity.pdbx_description
1 polymer ?
#
loop_
_entity_poly.entity_id
_entity_poly.type
_entity_poly.pdbx_seq_one_letter_code
_entity_poly.pdbx_strand_id
1 'polypeptide(L)'
;MEKPRFRVCLLTAALSLTAMGLLPIAHADDTVVVTWDKAALQAIRDTHPGPPIVARMLAVTHTCIYDAWAAYDSVAVGTRLGGTLRQPVSERTPANKQKAMSFAAYRALVDLFPTEVLKFNTVMTQLGYDSTDTSTNVSTPSGVGNVACQAVLDYRHQDGSNQLGDLHPGPYTDYTNYVSVNDPDHINDPNRWQPLRVSDGHGGFVIQKFITPHWGHVIPFALKQPDQFAPKDPNFYPKDAAQYLKQAQQVLDYSANLTDRQKVIAEYWADGPSSELPPGHWALFAEFVSGRDHHTLDQDAKMFFAMTNAVLDASVSSWHFKRVYDYVRPVSAIHFLFTGQQVQAWAGPGLGTRLIDGASWQPYQATTIVTPPFPEYVSGHSIFSGSAAKVLKLFTGSDRFGNSVTIQAGTSRVEPGLVPVSDITLQWRTFSDAAAEAGISRRYGGIHFIDGDIQSRKMGKKIGKQAWRKALTYFQGTAGTPLDDSNRPGLENEDDDRDDRD
;
A
#
# COMPACT_ATOMS: atom_id res chain seq x y z
N MET A 1 52.64 46.98 15.73
CA MET A 1 52.63 46.11 14.54
C MET A 1 52.39 44.69 15.02
N GLU A 2 51.13 44.32 15.20
CA GLU A 2 50.73 42.99 15.67
C GLU A 2 50.22 42.17 14.49
N LYS A 3 50.75 40.96 14.34
CA LYS A 3 50.34 39.98 13.32
C LYS A 3 49.01 39.34 13.71
N PRO A 4 48.04 39.18 12.79
CA PRO A 4 46.81 38.47 13.10
C PRO A 4 47.03 36.94 13.08
N ARG A 5 46.46 36.26 14.07
CA ARG A 5 46.44 34.79 14.20
C ARG A 5 45.42 34.21 13.21
N PHE A 6 45.87 33.33 12.32
CA PHE A 6 45.00 32.47 11.53
C PHE A 6 44.33 31.43 12.44
N ARG A 7 42.99 31.43 12.50
CA ARG A 7 42.21 30.32 13.04
C ARG A 7 41.98 29.33 11.89
N VAL A 8 42.56 28.14 12.02
CA VAL A 8 42.24 26.98 11.18
C VAL A 8 40.87 26.48 11.60
N CYS A 9 39.85 26.68 10.76
CA CYS A 9 38.59 25.97 10.87
C CYS A 9 38.82 24.53 10.38
N LEU A 10 38.80 23.58 11.30
CA LEU A 10 38.64 22.16 10.98
C LEU A 10 37.26 21.96 10.35
N LEU A 11 37.21 21.79 9.03
CA LEU A 11 36.07 21.16 8.36
C LEU A 11 36.02 19.70 8.81
N THR A 12 35.14 19.37 9.73
CA THR A 12 34.66 18.00 9.91
C THR A 12 33.79 17.66 8.71
N ALA A 13 34.36 16.90 7.77
CA ALA A 13 33.59 16.23 6.72
C ALA A 13 32.56 15.32 7.40
N ALA A 14 31.27 15.63 7.26
CA ALA A 14 30.21 14.71 7.61
C ALA A 14 30.28 13.54 6.62
N LEU A 15 30.77 12.38 7.10
CA LEU A 15 30.62 11.13 6.38
C LEU A 15 29.12 10.87 6.23
N SER A 16 28.64 10.93 5.00
CA SER A 16 27.39 10.31 4.58
C SER A 16 27.52 8.81 4.79
N LEU A 17 26.98 8.30 5.91
CA LEU A 17 26.74 6.88 6.07
C LEU A 17 25.69 6.48 5.03
N THR A 18 26.14 5.86 3.95
CA THR A 18 25.31 4.95 3.16
C THR A 18 24.83 3.87 4.11
N ALA A 19 23.57 3.95 4.53
CA ALA A 19 22.92 2.88 5.28
C ALA A 19 22.86 1.65 4.36
N MET A 20 23.81 0.72 4.53
CA MET A 20 23.54 -0.68 4.20
C MET A 20 22.27 -1.05 4.96
N GLY A 21 21.22 -1.45 4.23
CA GLY A 21 19.91 -1.81 4.78
C GLY A 21 20.01 -2.93 5.80
N LEU A 22 20.24 -2.56 7.07
CA LEU A 22 20.07 -3.45 8.20
C LEU A 22 18.56 -3.69 8.34
N LEU A 23 18.17 -4.96 8.43
CA LEU A 23 16.83 -5.35 8.88
C LEU A 23 16.51 -4.54 10.16
N PRO A 24 15.30 -3.98 10.29
CA PRO A 24 14.86 -3.44 11.58
C PRO A 24 15.07 -4.54 12.64
N ILE A 25 15.78 -4.21 13.71
CA ILE A 25 16.09 -5.16 14.78
C ILE A 25 14.74 -5.64 15.36
N ALA A 26 14.47 -6.95 15.28
CA ALA A 26 13.32 -7.53 15.96
C ALA A 26 13.42 -7.20 17.45
N HIS A 27 12.38 -6.57 18.00
CA HIS A 27 12.32 -6.30 19.44
C HIS A 27 12.06 -7.61 20.18
N ALA A 28 12.56 -7.74 21.41
CA ALA A 28 12.44 -8.97 22.20
C ALA A 28 10.98 -9.43 22.42
N ASP A 29 10.02 -8.52 22.27
CA ASP A 29 8.58 -8.77 22.44
C ASP A 29 7.82 -8.98 21.12
N ASP A 30 8.49 -8.90 19.95
CA ASP A 30 7.82 -9.09 18.65
C ASP A 30 7.36 -10.55 18.48
N THR A 31 6.13 -10.74 17.98
CA THR A 31 5.70 -12.06 17.49
C THR A 31 6.44 -12.40 16.20
N VAL A 32 6.58 -13.69 15.88
CA VAL A 32 7.24 -14.08 14.62
C VAL A 32 6.49 -13.58 13.38
N VAL A 33 5.19 -13.28 13.48
CA VAL A 33 4.42 -12.63 12.41
C VAL A 33 4.96 -11.22 12.14
N VAL A 34 5.15 -10.42 13.19
CA VAL A 34 5.73 -9.07 13.10
C VAL A 34 7.17 -9.14 12.58
N THR A 35 7.97 -10.10 13.04
CA THR A 35 9.34 -10.29 12.52
C THR A 35 9.36 -10.54 11.02
N TRP A 36 8.48 -11.39 10.51
CA TRP A 36 8.40 -11.67 9.07
C TRP A 36 7.76 -10.53 8.27
N ASP A 37 6.83 -9.78 8.85
CA ASP A 37 6.29 -8.55 8.24
C ASP A 37 7.38 -7.51 8.05
N LYS A 38 8.18 -7.23 9.09
CA LYS A 38 9.35 -6.33 9.00
C LYS A 38 10.33 -6.74 7.88
N ALA A 39 10.57 -8.05 7.73
CA ALA A 39 11.41 -8.57 6.66
C ALA A 39 10.77 -8.37 5.27
N ALA A 40 9.46 -8.58 5.14
CA ALA A 40 8.71 -8.34 3.91
C ALA A 40 8.74 -6.84 3.53
N LEU A 41 8.46 -5.95 4.48
CA LEU A 41 8.52 -4.51 4.28
C LEU A 41 9.92 -4.05 3.90
N GLN A 42 10.98 -4.63 4.48
CA GLN A 42 12.34 -4.32 4.07
C GLN A 42 12.65 -4.80 2.63
N ALA A 43 12.13 -5.96 2.22
CA ALA A 43 12.27 -6.41 0.83
C ALA A 43 11.52 -5.50 -0.15
N ILE A 44 10.35 -4.98 0.24
CA ILE A 44 9.59 -3.99 -0.55
C ILE A 44 10.40 -2.70 -0.73
N ARG A 45 10.97 -2.17 0.36
CA ARG A 45 11.83 -0.96 0.31
C ARG A 45 13.01 -1.14 -0.65
N ASP A 46 13.59 -2.33 -0.70
CA ASP A 46 14.80 -2.58 -1.48
C ASP A 46 14.49 -2.88 -2.96
N THR A 47 13.35 -3.52 -3.25
CA THR A 47 12.97 -3.96 -4.61
C THR A 47 11.99 -3.03 -5.33
N HIS A 48 11.41 -2.07 -4.61
CA HIS A 48 10.55 -1.00 -5.16
C HIS A 48 9.38 -1.46 -6.06
N PRO A 49 8.62 -2.53 -5.71
CA PRO A 49 7.48 -2.97 -6.53
C PRO A 49 6.34 -1.94 -6.50
N GLY A 50 5.50 -1.91 -7.54
CA GLY A 50 4.36 -0.98 -7.60
C GLY A 50 3.31 -1.24 -6.49
N PRO A 51 2.48 -0.24 -6.10
CA PRO A 51 1.49 -0.39 -5.03
C PRO A 51 0.58 -1.64 -5.11
N PRO A 52 -0.01 -1.99 -6.27
CA PRO A 52 -0.88 -3.16 -6.34
C PRO A 52 -0.09 -4.46 -6.09
N ILE A 53 1.16 -4.53 -6.57
CA ILE A 53 2.07 -5.65 -6.34
C ILE A 53 2.41 -5.77 -4.84
N VAL A 54 2.71 -4.65 -4.16
CA VAL A 54 2.95 -4.63 -2.70
C VAL A 54 1.74 -5.20 -1.93
N ALA A 55 0.54 -4.73 -2.24
CA ALA A 55 -0.69 -5.19 -1.59
C ALA A 55 -0.84 -6.71 -1.69
N ARG A 56 -0.56 -7.28 -2.89
CA ARG A 56 -0.59 -8.73 -3.11
C ARG A 56 0.55 -9.46 -2.41
N MET A 57 1.78 -8.95 -2.46
CA MET A 57 2.92 -9.58 -1.79
C MET A 57 2.68 -9.74 -0.29
N LEU A 58 2.18 -8.69 0.38
CA LEU A 58 1.82 -8.76 1.80
C LEU A 58 0.68 -9.75 2.05
N ALA A 59 -0.37 -9.73 1.21
CA ALA A 59 -1.48 -10.68 1.33
C ALA A 59 -1.05 -12.14 1.13
N VAL A 60 -0.17 -12.43 0.19
CA VAL A 60 0.38 -13.78 -0.05
C VAL A 60 1.20 -14.23 1.16
N THR A 61 2.12 -13.41 1.64
CA THR A 61 2.96 -13.72 2.81
C THR A 61 2.10 -14.04 4.03
N HIS A 62 1.14 -13.17 4.36
CA HIS A 62 0.30 -13.35 5.55
C HIS A 62 -0.77 -14.45 5.39
N THR A 63 -1.15 -14.78 4.15
CA THR A 63 -1.97 -15.98 3.88
C THR A 63 -1.17 -17.27 4.06
N CYS A 64 0.09 -17.33 3.61
CA CYS A 64 0.98 -18.45 3.91
C CYS A 64 1.15 -18.65 5.42
N ILE A 65 1.43 -17.57 6.15
CA ILE A 65 1.54 -17.58 7.62
C ILE A 65 0.25 -18.08 8.27
N TYR A 66 -0.91 -17.55 7.85
CA TYR A 66 -2.21 -17.94 8.38
C TYR A 66 -2.54 -19.42 8.11
N ASP A 67 -2.33 -19.91 6.88
CA ASP A 67 -2.63 -21.31 6.54
C ASP A 67 -1.75 -22.28 7.33
N ALA A 68 -0.48 -21.94 7.58
CA ALA A 68 0.40 -22.72 8.45
C ALA A 68 -0.03 -22.65 9.93
N TRP A 69 -0.46 -21.48 10.41
CA TRP A 69 -0.99 -21.30 11.76
C TRP A 69 -2.28 -22.11 11.99
N ALA A 70 -3.20 -22.11 11.02
CA ALA A 70 -4.51 -22.76 11.11
C ALA A 70 -4.41 -24.28 11.35
N ALA A 71 -3.32 -24.91 10.89
CA ALA A 71 -3.01 -26.30 11.20
C ALA A 71 -2.92 -26.58 12.71
N TYR A 72 -2.57 -25.58 13.52
CA TYR A 72 -2.40 -25.70 14.97
C TYR A 72 -3.55 -25.08 15.78
N ASP A 73 -4.56 -24.54 15.12
CA ASP A 73 -5.77 -24.06 15.77
C ASP A 73 -6.82 -25.20 15.90
N SER A 74 -7.70 -25.07 16.89
CA SER A 74 -8.73 -26.06 17.16
C SER A 74 -9.84 -26.14 16.11
N VAL A 75 -10.14 -25.02 15.45
CA VAL A 75 -11.30 -24.88 14.55
C VAL A 75 -10.94 -24.21 13.24
N ALA A 76 -9.97 -23.30 13.22
CA ALA A 76 -9.61 -22.56 12.03
C ALA A 76 -9.20 -23.50 10.88
N VAL A 77 -9.47 -23.06 9.65
CA VAL A 77 -9.13 -23.79 8.42
C VAL A 77 -8.29 -22.90 7.52
N GLY A 78 -7.32 -23.51 6.83
CA GLY A 78 -6.50 -22.82 5.83
C GLY A 78 -7.28 -22.52 4.56
N THR A 79 -6.85 -21.51 3.83
CA THR A 79 -7.52 -21.02 2.62
C THR A 79 -7.50 -22.01 1.47
N ARG A 80 -6.45 -22.84 1.36
CA ARG A 80 -6.29 -23.79 0.23
C ARG A 80 -6.61 -25.22 0.63
N LEU A 81 -6.00 -25.69 1.72
CA LEU A 81 -6.06 -27.08 2.17
C LEU A 81 -7.11 -27.30 3.28
N GLY A 82 -7.91 -26.30 3.64
CA GLY A 82 -8.93 -26.42 4.66
C GLY A 82 -8.36 -26.89 6.01
N GLY A 83 -9.03 -27.86 6.65
CA GLY A 83 -8.59 -28.46 7.91
C GLY A 83 -7.67 -29.68 7.76
N THR A 84 -7.23 -30.02 6.55
CA THR A 84 -6.49 -31.28 6.28
C THR A 84 -5.12 -31.35 6.95
N LEU A 85 -4.47 -30.19 7.19
CA LEU A 85 -3.20 -30.10 7.91
C LEU A 85 -3.34 -30.06 9.43
N ARG A 86 -4.57 -30.17 9.98
CA ARG A 86 -4.81 -29.97 11.41
C ARG A 86 -4.04 -30.98 12.25
N GLN A 87 -3.22 -30.46 13.16
CA GLN A 87 -2.32 -31.22 14.01
C GLN A 87 -3.04 -31.74 15.26
N PRO A 88 -2.57 -32.86 15.85
CA PRO A 88 -3.06 -33.35 17.15
C PRO A 88 -2.90 -32.29 18.25
N VAL A 89 -3.77 -32.31 19.27
CA VAL A 89 -3.74 -31.32 20.37
C VAL A 89 -2.37 -31.25 21.04
N SER A 90 -1.67 -32.37 21.19
CA SER A 90 -0.32 -32.44 21.76
C SER A 90 0.73 -31.66 20.97
N GLU A 91 0.53 -31.51 19.65
CA GLU A 91 1.45 -30.82 18.75
C GLU A 91 1.13 -29.32 18.58
N ARG A 92 0.03 -28.82 19.17
CA ARG A 92 -0.41 -27.42 19.08
C ARG A 92 0.33 -26.49 20.04
N THR A 93 1.64 -26.67 20.11
CA THR A 93 2.52 -25.88 20.98
C THR A 93 2.87 -24.54 20.33
N PRO A 94 3.18 -23.49 21.13
CA PRO A 94 3.68 -22.23 20.59
C PRO A 94 4.92 -22.38 19.72
N ALA A 95 5.85 -23.26 20.10
CA ALA A 95 7.08 -23.51 19.34
C ALA A 95 6.80 -24.10 17.95
N ASN A 96 5.87 -25.07 17.86
CA ASN A 96 5.48 -25.67 16.59
C ASN A 96 4.76 -24.63 15.69
N LYS A 97 3.84 -23.84 16.26
CA LYS A 97 3.20 -22.72 15.54
C LYS A 97 4.22 -21.76 14.95
N GLN A 98 5.13 -21.24 15.78
CA GLN A 98 6.15 -20.28 15.35
C GLN A 98 7.03 -20.85 14.23
N LYS A 99 7.47 -22.10 14.37
CA LYS A 99 8.30 -22.77 13.37
C LYS A 99 7.54 -22.94 12.04
N ALA A 100 6.32 -23.47 12.06
CA ALA A 100 5.54 -23.66 10.84
C ALA A 100 5.24 -22.33 10.12
N MET A 101 4.82 -21.31 10.87
CA MET A 101 4.58 -19.97 10.33
C MET A 101 5.85 -19.35 9.72
N SER A 102 7.02 -19.59 10.33
CA SER A 102 8.29 -19.08 9.82
C SER A 102 8.72 -19.74 8.51
N PHE A 103 8.57 -21.06 8.42
CA PHE A 103 8.82 -21.77 7.16
C PHE A 103 7.86 -21.29 6.07
N ALA A 104 6.58 -21.09 6.39
CA ALA A 104 5.61 -20.57 5.43
C ALA A 104 5.96 -19.14 4.95
N ALA A 105 6.29 -18.23 5.88
CA ALA A 105 6.73 -16.88 5.55
C ALA A 105 7.99 -16.87 4.68
N TYR A 106 8.99 -17.67 5.04
CA TYR A 106 10.22 -17.82 4.29
C TYR A 106 9.95 -18.29 2.84
N ARG A 107 9.11 -19.31 2.64
CA ARG A 107 8.75 -19.79 1.31
C ARG A 107 8.03 -18.73 0.48
N ALA A 108 7.09 -18.01 1.08
CA ALA A 108 6.41 -16.90 0.40
C ALA A 108 7.40 -15.82 -0.04
N LEU A 109 8.26 -15.37 0.87
CA LEU A 109 9.14 -14.24 0.61
C LEU A 109 10.28 -14.58 -0.36
N VAL A 110 10.80 -15.80 -0.34
CA VAL A 110 11.78 -16.25 -1.35
C VAL A 110 11.16 -16.29 -2.75
N ASP A 111 9.90 -16.72 -2.87
CA ASP A 111 9.17 -16.74 -4.15
C ASP A 111 8.88 -15.33 -4.67
N LEU A 112 8.44 -14.43 -3.78
CA LEU A 112 8.06 -13.05 -4.12
C LEU A 112 9.28 -12.14 -4.35
N PHE A 113 10.39 -12.39 -3.66
CA PHE A 113 11.61 -11.56 -3.66
C PHE A 113 12.87 -12.42 -3.83
N PRO A 114 13.09 -13.02 -5.01
CA PRO A 114 14.22 -13.92 -5.25
C PRO A 114 15.60 -13.24 -5.12
N THR A 115 15.66 -11.90 -5.18
CA THR A 115 16.90 -11.14 -4.93
C THR A 115 17.23 -10.96 -3.45
N GLU A 116 16.25 -11.17 -2.56
CA GLU A 116 16.36 -10.86 -1.13
C GLU A 116 16.56 -12.10 -0.25
N VAL A 117 16.81 -13.28 -0.84
CA VAL A 117 16.92 -14.57 -0.12
C VAL A 117 17.89 -14.55 1.06
N LEU A 118 19.03 -13.87 0.92
CA LEU A 118 20.03 -13.76 2.00
C LEU A 118 19.47 -13.07 3.25
N LYS A 119 18.57 -12.11 3.06
CA LYS A 119 17.88 -11.41 4.15
C LYS A 119 16.97 -12.37 4.92
N PHE A 120 16.20 -13.19 4.21
CA PHE A 120 15.30 -14.17 4.81
C PHE A 120 16.06 -15.34 5.46
N ASN A 121 17.20 -15.75 4.90
CA ASN A 121 18.11 -16.72 5.52
C ASN A 121 18.65 -16.22 6.87
N THR A 122 18.91 -14.92 6.98
CA THR A 122 19.35 -14.30 8.23
C THR A 122 18.25 -14.41 9.29
N VAL A 123 16.98 -14.15 8.94
CA VAL A 123 15.85 -14.31 9.85
C VAL A 123 15.70 -15.78 10.29
N MET A 124 15.76 -16.74 9.36
CA MET A 124 15.72 -18.17 9.70
C MET A 124 16.84 -18.57 10.67
N THR A 125 18.06 -18.10 10.44
CA THR A 125 19.22 -18.37 11.29
C THR A 125 19.04 -17.78 12.70
N GLN A 126 18.54 -16.55 12.80
CA GLN A 126 18.26 -15.89 14.08
C GLN A 126 17.19 -16.65 14.89
N LEU A 127 16.21 -17.24 14.22
CA LEU A 127 15.17 -18.08 14.83
C LEU A 127 15.65 -19.52 15.13
N GLY A 128 16.89 -19.88 14.76
CA GLY A 128 17.45 -21.22 14.94
C GLY A 128 16.88 -22.27 13.99
N TYR A 129 16.40 -21.86 12.81
CA TYR A 129 15.80 -22.73 11.81
C TYR A 129 16.71 -22.91 10.59
N ASP A 130 16.73 -24.12 10.03
CA ASP A 130 17.43 -24.44 8.79
C ASP A 130 16.58 -24.05 7.58
N SER A 131 16.98 -23.01 6.84
CA SER A 131 16.24 -22.53 5.67
C SER A 131 16.29 -23.49 4.48
N THR A 132 17.20 -24.47 4.50
CA THR A 132 17.32 -25.49 3.45
C THR A 132 16.34 -26.65 3.62
N ASP A 133 15.67 -26.75 4.78
CA ASP A 133 14.65 -27.78 5.03
C ASP A 133 13.40 -27.55 4.16
N THR A 134 13.33 -28.34 3.10
CA THR A 134 12.24 -28.38 2.11
C THR A 134 11.32 -29.60 2.32
N SER A 135 11.39 -30.24 3.50
CA SER A 135 10.55 -31.40 3.82
C SER A 135 9.08 -31.09 3.59
N THR A 136 8.35 -32.09 3.08
CA THR A 136 6.89 -32.08 2.92
C THR A 136 6.21 -33.00 3.93
N ASN A 137 6.94 -33.52 4.92
CA ASN A 137 6.36 -34.33 5.99
C ASN A 137 5.50 -33.47 6.91
N VAL A 138 4.19 -33.51 6.73
CA VAL A 138 3.21 -32.73 7.50
C VAL A 138 3.06 -33.16 8.97
N SER A 139 3.83 -34.15 9.44
CA SER A 139 3.98 -34.44 10.87
C SER A 139 5.04 -33.55 11.54
N THR A 140 5.81 -32.76 10.79
CA THR A 140 6.78 -31.79 11.34
C THR A 140 6.31 -30.36 11.10
N PRO A 141 6.66 -29.40 11.98
CA PRO A 141 6.27 -28.01 11.76
C PRO A 141 6.83 -27.38 10.50
N SER A 142 8.09 -27.69 10.13
CA SER A 142 8.66 -27.20 8.87
C SER A 142 7.89 -27.76 7.66
N GLY A 143 7.52 -29.04 7.69
CA GLY A 143 6.71 -29.65 6.64
C GLY A 143 5.31 -29.06 6.51
N VAL A 144 4.65 -28.78 7.64
CA VAL A 144 3.37 -28.04 7.66
C VAL A 144 3.53 -26.67 7.01
N GLY A 145 4.53 -25.89 7.40
CA GLY A 145 4.80 -24.56 6.84
C GLY A 145 5.08 -24.58 5.34
N ASN A 146 5.95 -25.49 4.89
CA ASN A 146 6.29 -25.66 3.48
C ASN A 146 5.06 -26.04 2.64
N VAL A 147 4.30 -27.07 3.06
CA VAL A 147 3.13 -27.55 2.30
C VAL A 147 2.00 -26.53 2.29
N ALA A 148 1.73 -25.86 3.42
CA ALA A 148 0.71 -24.83 3.49
C ALA A 148 1.01 -23.67 2.54
N CYS A 149 2.25 -23.15 2.55
CA CYS A 149 2.58 -22.03 1.68
C CYS A 149 2.68 -22.44 0.20
N GLN A 150 3.18 -23.63 -0.12
CA GLN A 150 3.22 -24.10 -1.50
C GLN A 150 1.82 -24.09 -2.13
N ALA A 151 0.80 -24.56 -1.40
CA ALA A 151 -0.57 -24.54 -1.89
C ALA A 151 -1.10 -23.11 -2.16
N VAL A 152 -0.69 -22.13 -1.33
CA VAL A 152 -1.02 -20.71 -1.53
C VAL A 152 -0.30 -20.16 -2.76
N LEU A 153 0.99 -20.45 -2.92
CA LEU A 153 1.80 -20.01 -4.07
C LEU A 153 1.28 -20.59 -5.38
N ASP A 154 1.00 -21.90 -5.43
CA ASP A 154 0.46 -22.58 -6.63
C ASP A 154 -0.83 -21.90 -7.11
N TYR A 155 -1.72 -21.58 -6.17
CA TYR A 155 -2.95 -20.86 -6.47
C TYR A 155 -2.68 -19.42 -6.93
N ARG A 156 -1.72 -18.74 -6.30
CA ARG A 156 -1.43 -17.33 -6.54
C ARG A 156 -0.62 -17.08 -7.79
N HIS A 157 0.22 -18.00 -8.23
CA HIS A 157 0.94 -17.91 -9.50
C HIS A 157 0.00 -17.82 -10.71
N GLN A 158 -1.21 -18.40 -10.60
CA GLN A 158 -2.23 -18.40 -11.65
C GLN A 158 -3.33 -17.37 -11.43
N ASP A 159 -3.13 -16.41 -10.52
CA ASP A 159 -4.20 -15.48 -10.12
C ASP A 159 -4.38 -14.28 -11.05
N GLY A 160 -3.76 -14.27 -12.23
CA GLY A 160 -3.86 -13.16 -13.18
C GLY A 160 -2.88 -12.01 -12.92
N SER A 161 -2.02 -12.08 -11.89
CA SER A 161 -1.00 -11.05 -11.62
C SER A 161 0.16 -11.03 -12.62
N ASN A 162 0.36 -12.13 -13.35
CA ASN A 162 1.53 -12.35 -14.22
C ASN A 162 2.87 -12.32 -13.47
N GLN A 163 2.90 -12.70 -12.18
CA GLN A 163 4.14 -12.72 -11.38
C GLN A 163 5.27 -13.51 -12.07
N LEU A 164 4.95 -14.66 -12.69
CA LEU A 164 5.92 -15.53 -13.32
C LEU A 164 6.27 -15.11 -14.77
N GLY A 165 5.57 -14.14 -15.35
CA GLY A 165 5.74 -13.76 -16.75
C GLY A 165 5.23 -14.79 -17.76
N ASP A 166 4.31 -15.66 -17.35
CA ASP A 166 3.70 -16.74 -18.12
C ASP A 166 2.49 -16.29 -18.96
N LEU A 167 1.80 -15.23 -18.54
CA LEU A 167 0.74 -14.59 -19.33
C LEU A 167 1.30 -13.59 -20.35
N HIS A 168 2.44 -12.97 -20.04
CA HIS A 168 3.22 -12.12 -20.94
C HIS A 168 4.68 -12.05 -20.47
N PRO A 169 5.69 -12.06 -21.37
CA PRO A 169 7.10 -12.10 -20.99
C PRO A 169 7.52 -10.98 -20.03
N GLY A 170 8.02 -11.40 -18.87
CA GLY A 170 8.52 -10.54 -17.80
C GLY A 170 7.56 -10.46 -16.61
N PRO A 171 8.09 -10.48 -15.36
CA PRO A 171 7.27 -10.50 -14.16
C PRO A 171 6.39 -9.24 -14.07
N TYR A 172 5.11 -9.44 -13.77
CA TYR A 172 4.09 -8.41 -13.62
C TYR A 172 3.90 -7.51 -14.86
N THR A 173 4.35 -7.94 -16.04
CA THR A 173 4.16 -7.17 -17.27
C THR A 173 2.71 -7.23 -17.75
N ASP A 174 2.27 -6.19 -18.45
CA ASP A 174 0.91 -6.11 -18.98
C ASP A 174 0.67 -7.14 -20.09
N TYR A 175 -0.43 -7.89 -19.99
CA TYR A 175 -0.92 -8.79 -21.04
C TYR A 175 -2.25 -8.32 -21.67
N THR A 176 -2.71 -7.13 -21.31
CA THR A 176 -3.98 -6.55 -21.79
C THR A 176 -3.81 -5.46 -22.84
N ASN A 177 -2.57 -5.18 -23.25
CA ASN A 177 -2.20 -4.21 -24.29
C ASN A 177 -2.80 -2.83 -24.05
N TYR A 178 -2.72 -2.32 -22.81
CA TYR A 178 -3.17 -0.96 -22.52
C TYR A 178 -2.37 0.07 -23.33
N VAL A 179 -3.09 1.00 -23.96
CA VAL A 179 -2.52 2.16 -24.65
C VAL A 179 -3.27 3.40 -24.18
N SER A 180 -2.54 4.45 -23.79
CA SER A 180 -3.13 5.73 -23.41
C SER A 180 -3.69 6.46 -24.63
N VAL A 181 -4.82 7.14 -24.46
CA VAL A 181 -5.40 8.00 -25.50
C VAL A 181 -4.57 9.27 -25.73
N ASN A 182 -4.02 9.80 -24.64
CA ASN A 182 -3.12 10.93 -24.67
C ASN A 182 -1.67 10.46 -24.80
N ASP A 183 -0.83 11.30 -25.38
CA ASP A 183 0.62 11.13 -25.42
C ASP A 183 1.31 12.17 -24.52
N PRO A 184 2.62 12.02 -24.24
CA PRO A 184 3.29 12.89 -23.29
C PRO A 184 3.33 14.37 -23.67
N ASP A 185 3.14 14.68 -24.94
CA ASP A 185 3.28 16.03 -25.47
C ASP A 185 1.89 16.62 -25.86
N HIS A 186 0.84 15.80 -26.00
CA HIS A 186 -0.51 16.24 -26.39
C HIS A 186 -1.65 15.62 -25.56
N ILE A 187 -2.58 16.47 -25.14
CA ILE A 187 -3.86 16.07 -24.52
C ILE A 187 -4.92 15.96 -25.64
N ASN A 188 -5.12 14.74 -26.15
CA ASN A 188 -6.11 14.43 -27.18
C ASN A 188 -7.54 14.35 -26.62
N ASP A 189 -7.70 13.85 -25.40
CA ASP A 189 -8.95 13.82 -24.64
C ASP A 189 -8.70 14.31 -23.20
N PRO A 190 -9.30 15.44 -22.78
CA PRO A 190 -9.07 16.01 -21.46
C PRO A 190 -9.63 15.15 -20.33
N ASN A 191 -10.43 14.13 -20.61
CA ASN A 191 -10.96 13.22 -19.59
C ASN A 191 -10.04 12.01 -19.34
N ARG A 192 -9.04 11.80 -20.20
CA ARG A 192 -8.22 10.59 -20.21
C ARG A 192 -6.85 10.82 -19.59
N TRP A 193 -6.27 9.76 -19.03
CA TRP A 193 -4.95 9.82 -18.42
C TRP A 193 -3.89 10.15 -19.47
N GLN A 194 -2.95 11.00 -19.08
CA GLN A 194 -1.81 11.37 -19.90
C GLN A 194 -0.53 10.86 -19.22
N PRO A 195 0.25 9.99 -19.89
CA PRO A 195 1.59 9.65 -19.41
C PRO A 195 2.49 10.88 -19.51
N LEU A 196 3.19 11.26 -18.45
CA LEU A 196 4.07 12.44 -18.48
C LEU A 196 5.52 12.08 -18.82
N ARG A 197 6.28 13.05 -19.36
CA ARG A 197 7.75 13.03 -19.33
C ARG A 197 8.19 13.51 -17.95
N VAL A 198 8.88 12.65 -17.21
CA VAL A 198 9.37 12.94 -15.86
C VAL A 198 10.90 12.84 -15.86
N SER A 199 11.56 13.73 -15.12
CA SER A 199 13.03 13.70 -15.00
C SER A 199 13.49 12.37 -14.41
N ASP A 200 14.55 11.80 -14.98
CA ASP A 200 15.21 10.61 -14.43
C ASP A 200 16.19 10.93 -13.28
N GLY A 201 16.34 12.21 -12.91
CA GLY A 201 17.30 12.65 -11.90
C GLY A 201 18.76 12.70 -12.38
N HIS A 202 19.03 12.34 -13.63
CA HIS A 202 20.36 12.22 -14.24
C HIS A 202 20.51 13.08 -15.51
N GLY A 203 19.59 14.04 -15.71
CA GLY A 203 19.60 14.96 -16.85
C GLY A 203 18.82 14.47 -18.07
N GLY A 204 18.16 13.31 -17.97
CA GLY A 204 17.25 12.77 -18.97
C GLY A 204 15.79 12.72 -18.50
N PHE A 205 14.97 12.00 -19.27
CA PHE A 205 13.55 11.84 -19.01
C PHE A 205 13.09 10.41 -19.25
N VAL A 206 12.14 9.97 -18.44
CA VAL A 206 11.36 8.75 -18.64
C VAL A 206 9.91 9.11 -18.97
N ILE A 207 9.32 8.35 -19.90
CA ILE A 207 7.88 8.43 -20.17
C ILE A 207 7.17 7.47 -19.23
N GLN A 208 6.17 7.97 -18.51
CA GLN A 208 5.35 7.14 -17.64
C GLN A 208 4.61 6.04 -18.42
N LYS A 209 4.49 4.88 -17.79
CA LYS A 209 3.68 3.76 -18.28
C LYS A 209 2.72 3.34 -17.18
N PHE A 210 1.47 3.01 -17.55
CA PHE A 210 0.49 2.54 -16.57
C PHE A 210 1.02 1.27 -15.91
N ILE A 211 1.41 1.36 -14.63
CA ILE A 211 1.86 0.21 -13.83
C ILE A 211 0.74 -0.83 -13.77
N THR A 212 1.07 -2.06 -14.15
CA THR A 212 0.22 -3.27 -14.06
C THR A 212 -1.23 -3.02 -14.45
N PRO A 213 -1.50 -2.55 -15.67
CA PRO A 213 -2.83 -2.08 -16.03
C PRO A 213 -3.82 -3.27 -16.08
N HIS A 214 -3.35 -4.52 -16.18
CA HIS A 214 -4.14 -5.75 -16.10
C HIS A 214 -4.68 -6.08 -14.70
N TRP A 215 -4.28 -5.36 -13.65
CA TRP A 215 -4.47 -5.79 -12.26
C TRP A 215 -5.93 -5.97 -11.82
N GLY A 216 -6.90 -5.36 -12.53
CA GLY A 216 -8.32 -5.63 -12.30
C GLY A 216 -8.74 -7.08 -12.58
N HIS A 217 -7.89 -7.88 -13.23
CA HIS A 217 -8.09 -9.31 -13.47
C HIS A 217 -7.47 -10.21 -12.38
N VAL A 218 -6.76 -9.63 -11.40
CA VAL A 218 -6.19 -10.42 -10.30
C VAL A 218 -7.31 -11.02 -9.46
N ILE A 219 -7.25 -12.32 -9.16
CA ILE A 219 -8.28 -13.00 -8.37
C ILE A 219 -8.29 -12.41 -6.95
N PRO A 220 -9.38 -11.77 -6.50
CA PRO A 220 -9.46 -11.20 -5.16
C PRO A 220 -9.55 -12.30 -4.07
N PHE A 221 -9.38 -11.90 -2.82
CA PHE A 221 -9.66 -12.73 -1.66
C PHE A 221 -11.16 -12.86 -1.40
N ALA A 222 -11.88 -11.75 -1.20
CA ALA A 222 -13.28 -11.76 -0.73
C ALA A 222 -14.29 -11.13 -1.69
N LEU A 223 -13.86 -10.24 -2.59
CA LEU A 223 -14.71 -9.73 -3.65
C LEU A 223 -15.19 -10.86 -4.58
N LYS A 224 -16.43 -10.77 -5.05
CA LYS A 224 -16.94 -11.67 -6.10
C LYS A 224 -16.43 -11.26 -7.49
N GLN A 225 -16.26 -9.96 -7.67
CA GLN A 225 -15.88 -9.29 -8.91
C GLN A 225 -15.25 -7.94 -8.56
N PRO A 226 -14.33 -7.41 -9.39
CA PRO A 226 -13.60 -6.19 -9.09
C PRO A 226 -14.48 -4.93 -8.94
N ASP A 227 -15.65 -4.91 -9.59
CA ASP A 227 -16.59 -3.80 -9.63
C ASP A 227 -17.73 -3.89 -8.60
N GLN A 228 -17.68 -4.87 -7.68
CA GLN A 228 -18.76 -5.16 -6.74
C GLN A 228 -19.23 -3.93 -5.94
N PHE A 229 -18.33 -2.99 -5.64
CA PHE A 229 -18.66 -1.72 -4.99
C PHE A 229 -18.34 -0.55 -5.90
N ALA A 230 -19.08 -0.43 -7.00
CA ALA A 230 -18.90 0.66 -7.95
C ALA A 230 -19.02 2.05 -7.29
N PRO A 231 -18.08 2.97 -7.56
CA PRO A 231 -18.20 4.35 -7.12
C PRO A 231 -19.18 5.13 -8.01
N LYS A 232 -19.52 6.34 -7.60
CA LYS A 232 -20.15 7.33 -8.48
C LYS A 232 -19.20 7.63 -9.65
N ASP A 233 -19.72 7.77 -10.87
CA ASP A 233 -18.93 8.26 -12.01
C ASP A 233 -18.22 9.59 -11.71
N PRO A 234 -16.97 9.77 -12.19
CA PRO A 234 -16.28 11.06 -12.09
C PRO A 234 -16.95 12.11 -13.00
N ASN A 235 -16.61 13.38 -12.79
CA ASN A 235 -17.15 14.47 -13.59
C ASN A 235 -16.43 14.51 -14.95
N PHE A 236 -17.14 14.54 -16.08
CA PHE A 236 -16.52 14.54 -17.42
C PHE A 236 -16.68 15.87 -18.15
N TYR A 237 -15.65 16.35 -18.85
CA TYR A 237 -15.75 17.51 -19.74
C TYR A 237 -16.21 17.12 -21.15
N PRO A 238 -17.13 17.87 -21.81
CA PRO A 238 -17.81 19.08 -21.32
C PRO A 238 -19.12 18.81 -20.55
N LYS A 239 -19.56 17.54 -20.43
CA LYS A 239 -20.85 17.14 -19.84
C LYS A 239 -21.11 17.77 -18.45
N ASP A 240 -20.10 17.73 -17.59
CA ASP A 240 -20.08 18.18 -16.20
C ASP A 240 -19.06 19.33 -16.01
N ALA A 241 -18.89 20.19 -17.02
CA ALA A 241 -17.82 21.19 -17.09
C ALA A 241 -17.70 22.07 -15.83
N ALA A 242 -18.81 22.46 -15.21
CA ALA A 242 -18.80 23.27 -13.99
C ALA A 242 -18.16 22.52 -12.81
N GLN A 243 -18.51 21.25 -12.61
CA GLN A 243 -17.94 20.40 -11.57
C GLN A 243 -16.49 20.03 -11.89
N TYR A 244 -16.18 19.79 -13.17
CA TYR A 244 -14.83 19.52 -13.65
C TYR A 244 -13.87 20.71 -13.40
N LEU A 245 -14.33 21.92 -13.68
CA LEU A 245 -13.57 23.14 -13.37
C LEU A 245 -13.44 23.34 -11.85
N LYS A 246 -14.52 23.12 -11.09
CA LYS A 246 -14.51 23.30 -9.64
C LYS A 246 -13.50 22.39 -8.92
N GLN A 247 -13.39 21.12 -9.31
CA GLN A 247 -12.41 20.22 -8.71
C GLN A 247 -10.97 20.60 -9.08
N ALA A 248 -10.73 21.12 -10.28
CA ALA A 248 -9.40 21.61 -10.69
C ALA A 248 -9.03 22.89 -9.92
N GLN A 249 -9.97 23.83 -9.78
CA GLN A 249 -9.76 25.04 -8.98
C GLN A 249 -9.48 24.68 -7.51
N GLN A 250 -10.18 23.70 -6.94
CA GLN A 250 -9.92 23.26 -5.57
C GLN A 250 -8.49 22.74 -5.37
N VAL A 251 -7.90 22.06 -6.38
CA VAL A 251 -6.49 21.63 -6.32
C VAL A 251 -5.54 22.83 -6.34
N LEU A 252 -5.81 23.83 -7.18
CA LEU A 252 -5.05 25.09 -7.20
C LEU A 252 -5.18 25.83 -5.85
N ASP A 253 -6.37 25.86 -5.26
CA ASP A 253 -6.62 26.50 -3.97
C ASP A 253 -5.82 25.81 -2.84
N TYR A 254 -5.72 24.47 -2.84
CA TYR A 254 -4.82 23.76 -1.93
C TYR A 254 -3.37 24.14 -2.18
N SER A 255 -2.93 24.10 -3.45
CA SER A 255 -1.56 24.44 -3.85
C SER A 255 -1.15 25.84 -3.42
N ALA A 256 -2.04 26.82 -3.56
CA ALA A 256 -1.80 28.22 -3.20
C ALA A 256 -1.66 28.46 -1.69
N ASN A 257 -2.25 27.58 -0.88
CA ASN A 257 -2.39 27.76 0.56
C ASN A 257 -1.65 26.68 1.38
N LEU A 258 -0.70 25.96 0.77
CA LEU A 258 0.07 24.92 1.44
C LEU A 258 0.86 25.48 2.63
N THR A 259 0.46 25.04 3.82
CA THR A 259 1.22 25.22 5.06
C THR A 259 2.27 24.12 5.22
N ASP A 260 3.28 24.33 6.07
CA ASP A 260 4.27 23.29 6.42
C ASP A 260 3.62 22.01 6.91
N ARG A 261 2.56 22.10 7.73
CA ARG A 261 1.82 20.92 8.19
C ARG A 261 1.18 20.17 7.02
N GLN A 262 0.59 20.86 6.06
CA GLN A 262 -0.04 20.22 4.90
C GLN A 262 0.99 19.60 3.95
N LYS A 263 2.15 20.24 3.78
CA LYS A 263 3.28 19.68 3.05
C LYS A 263 3.81 18.41 3.73
N VAL A 264 4.00 18.46 5.05
CA VAL A 264 4.36 17.30 5.87
C VAL A 264 3.32 16.18 5.75
N ILE A 265 2.02 16.49 5.80
CA ILE A 265 0.96 15.50 5.58
C ILE A 265 1.07 14.89 4.17
N ALA A 266 1.24 15.72 3.13
CA ALA A 266 1.38 15.25 1.76
C ALA A 266 2.58 14.31 1.59
N GLU A 267 3.72 14.61 2.22
CA GLU A 267 4.94 13.82 2.13
C GLU A 267 4.94 12.57 3.01
N TYR A 268 4.40 12.66 4.23
CA TYR A 268 4.32 11.52 5.14
C TYR A 268 3.51 10.39 4.50
N TRP A 269 2.33 10.71 3.99
CA TRP A 269 1.46 9.76 3.31
C TRP A 269 1.86 9.52 1.84
N ALA A 270 2.83 10.24 1.26
CA ALA A 270 3.34 9.87 -0.07
C ALA A 270 4.16 8.58 -0.04
N ASP A 271 4.67 8.23 1.15
CA ASP A 271 5.60 7.14 1.45
C ASP A 271 6.95 7.25 0.70
N GLY A 272 7.04 7.86 -0.48
CA GLY A 272 8.31 8.05 -1.19
C GLY A 272 8.84 6.75 -1.83
N PRO A 273 9.82 6.84 -2.75
CA PRO A 273 10.21 5.70 -3.58
C PRO A 273 10.84 4.55 -2.78
N SER A 274 11.65 4.83 -1.75
CA SER A 274 12.35 3.82 -0.94
C SER A 274 11.58 3.43 0.33
N SER A 275 10.26 3.28 0.21
CA SER A 275 9.36 2.95 1.31
C SER A 275 8.55 1.68 1.05
N GLU A 276 7.68 1.37 1.98
CA GLU A 276 6.75 0.25 1.95
C GLU A 276 5.50 0.55 1.11
N LEU A 277 5.41 1.77 0.55
CA LEU A 277 4.26 2.27 -0.20
C LEU A 277 2.95 2.25 0.65
N PRO A 278 1.83 2.75 0.10
CA PRO A 278 0.62 2.88 0.90
C PRO A 278 0.10 1.58 1.51
N PRO A 279 0.15 0.41 0.80
CA PRO A 279 -0.22 -0.86 1.42
C PRO A 279 0.67 -1.25 2.60
N GLY A 280 2.00 -1.05 2.50
CA GLY A 280 2.94 -1.39 3.56
C GLY A 280 2.92 -0.44 4.74
N HIS A 281 2.55 0.83 4.55
CA HIS A 281 2.30 1.76 5.66
C HIS A 281 1.25 1.20 6.64
N TRP A 282 0.17 0.61 6.12
CA TRP A 282 -0.86 0.00 6.97
C TRP A 282 -0.39 -1.29 7.65
N ALA A 283 0.64 -1.96 7.13
CA ALA A 283 1.31 -3.06 7.82
C ALA A 283 2.15 -2.54 9.00
N LEU A 284 2.88 -1.43 8.85
CA LEU A 284 3.55 -0.75 9.98
C LEU A 284 2.56 -0.34 11.08
N PHE A 285 1.36 0.11 10.70
CA PHE A 285 0.31 0.40 11.67
C PHE A 285 -0.22 -0.84 12.38
N ALA A 286 -0.30 -1.98 11.68
CA ALA A 286 -0.63 -3.25 12.29
C ALA A 286 0.48 -3.73 13.26
N GLU A 287 1.77 -3.52 12.93
CA GLU A 287 2.87 -3.76 13.88
C GLU A 287 2.72 -2.90 15.14
N PHE A 288 2.40 -1.61 14.99
CA PHE A 288 2.14 -0.74 16.14
C PHE A 288 0.95 -1.22 16.98
N VAL A 289 -0.14 -1.65 16.34
CA VAL A 289 -1.32 -2.19 17.05
C VAL A 289 -0.94 -3.46 17.82
N SER A 290 -0.17 -4.35 17.21
CA SER A 290 0.34 -5.57 17.88
C SER A 290 1.08 -5.23 19.19
N GLY A 291 2.05 -4.30 19.11
CA GLY A 291 2.81 -3.86 20.29
C GLY A 291 1.94 -3.12 21.33
N ARG A 292 1.07 -2.22 20.88
CA ARG A 292 0.18 -1.42 21.74
C ARG A 292 -0.79 -2.29 22.55
N ASP A 293 -1.33 -3.34 21.92
CA ASP A 293 -2.36 -4.20 22.52
C ASP A 293 -1.79 -5.53 23.05
N HIS A 294 -0.46 -5.69 23.03
CA HIS A 294 0.25 -6.90 23.47
C HIS A 294 -0.31 -8.17 22.82
N HIS A 295 -0.42 -8.15 21.49
CA HIS A 295 -0.97 -9.28 20.76
C HIS A 295 -0.15 -10.56 20.96
N THR A 296 -0.89 -11.66 21.06
CA THR A 296 -0.33 -13.00 20.93
C THR A 296 -0.05 -13.34 19.46
N LEU A 297 0.74 -14.39 19.25
CA LEU A 297 0.99 -14.94 17.91
C LEU A 297 -0.29 -15.23 17.11
N ASP A 298 -1.29 -15.80 17.77
CA ASP A 298 -2.57 -16.17 17.16
C ASP A 298 -3.38 -14.93 16.74
N GLN A 299 -3.28 -13.83 17.51
CA GLN A 299 -3.95 -12.57 17.17
C GLN A 299 -3.29 -11.92 15.96
N ASP A 300 -1.96 -11.86 15.92
CA ASP A 300 -1.26 -11.27 14.78
C ASP A 300 -1.47 -12.07 13.49
N ALA A 301 -1.45 -13.41 13.56
CA ALA A 301 -1.73 -14.26 12.40
C ALA A 301 -3.11 -13.93 11.79
N LYS A 302 -4.12 -13.66 12.63
CA LYS A 302 -5.48 -13.30 12.18
C LYS A 302 -5.57 -11.85 11.70
N MET A 303 -4.98 -10.90 12.43
CA MET A 303 -5.04 -9.47 12.11
C MET A 303 -4.40 -9.20 10.75
N PHE A 304 -3.15 -9.62 10.57
CA PHE A 304 -2.43 -9.38 9.32
C PHE A 304 -3.08 -10.11 8.14
N PHE A 305 -3.53 -11.36 8.34
CA PHE A 305 -4.28 -12.09 7.31
C PHE A 305 -5.51 -11.32 6.83
N ALA A 306 -6.37 -10.86 7.76
CA ALA A 306 -7.58 -10.15 7.39
C ALA A 306 -7.29 -8.78 6.75
N MET A 307 -6.34 -8.03 7.31
CA MET A 307 -6.02 -6.67 6.87
C MET A 307 -5.38 -6.67 5.49
N THR A 308 -4.33 -7.49 5.29
CA THR A 308 -3.59 -7.51 4.02
C THR A 308 -4.43 -8.06 2.87
N ASN A 309 -5.28 -9.06 3.11
CA ASN A 309 -6.23 -9.53 2.10
C ASN A 309 -7.30 -8.47 1.74
N ALA A 310 -7.73 -7.63 2.69
CA ALA A 310 -8.61 -6.49 2.38
C ALA A 310 -7.93 -5.45 1.49
N VAL A 311 -6.63 -5.21 1.73
CA VAL A 311 -5.82 -4.29 0.93
C VAL A 311 -5.53 -4.87 -0.47
N LEU A 312 -5.35 -6.19 -0.59
CA LEU A 312 -5.32 -6.89 -1.89
C LEU A 312 -6.62 -6.65 -2.66
N ASP A 313 -7.79 -6.89 -2.05
CA ASP A 313 -9.08 -6.65 -2.70
C ASP A 313 -9.28 -5.18 -3.13
N ALA A 314 -8.83 -4.24 -2.29
CA ALA A 314 -8.82 -2.83 -2.64
C ALA A 314 -7.91 -2.53 -3.84
N SER A 315 -6.79 -3.25 -4.01
CA SER A 315 -5.90 -3.10 -5.17
C SER A 315 -6.58 -3.54 -6.46
N VAL A 316 -7.28 -4.67 -6.41
CA VAL A 316 -8.01 -5.24 -7.55
C VAL A 316 -9.13 -4.29 -7.99
N SER A 317 -9.96 -3.83 -7.05
CA SER A 317 -11.06 -2.92 -7.35
C SER A 317 -10.58 -1.55 -7.84
N SER A 318 -9.55 -0.97 -7.20
CA SER A 318 -9.04 0.34 -7.64
C SER A 318 -8.40 0.29 -9.01
N TRP A 319 -7.60 -0.73 -9.33
CA TRP A 319 -7.01 -0.83 -10.66
C TRP A 319 -8.03 -1.13 -11.75
N HIS A 320 -9.09 -1.88 -11.43
CA HIS A 320 -10.22 -2.05 -12.33
C HIS A 320 -10.84 -0.70 -12.70
N PHE A 321 -11.23 0.13 -11.71
CA PHE A 321 -11.84 1.43 -12.02
C PHE A 321 -10.86 2.42 -12.65
N LYS A 322 -9.57 2.36 -12.30
CA LYS A 322 -8.52 3.12 -13.02
C LYS A 322 -8.47 2.76 -14.49
N ARG A 323 -8.67 1.49 -14.85
CA ARG A 323 -8.77 1.07 -16.26
C ARG A 323 -10.08 1.45 -16.92
N VAL A 324 -11.20 1.28 -16.23
CA VAL A 324 -12.54 1.59 -16.77
C VAL A 324 -12.64 3.06 -17.13
N TYR A 325 -12.28 3.95 -16.20
CA TYR A 325 -12.39 5.38 -16.43
C TYR A 325 -11.19 5.96 -17.16
N ASP A 326 -10.00 5.36 -16.98
CA ASP A 326 -8.74 5.86 -17.52
C ASP A 326 -8.60 7.37 -17.29
N TYR A 327 -8.98 7.81 -16.09
CA TYR A 327 -9.31 9.20 -15.81
C TYR A 327 -8.08 10.09 -15.65
N VAL A 328 -8.21 11.32 -16.15
CA VAL A 328 -7.20 12.39 -16.14
C VAL A 328 -6.69 12.75 -14.73
N ARG A 329 -5.39 13.08 -14.63
CA ARG A 329 -4.74 13.59 -13.40
C ARG A 329 -4.90 15.11 -13.28
N PRO A 330 -4.84 15.68 -12.05
CA PRO A 330 -5.00 17.12 -11.87
C PRO A 330 -4.05 17.99 -12.69
N VAL A 331 -2.80 17.58 -12.86
CA VAL A 331 -1.81 18.31 -13.67
C VAL A 331 -2.27 18.48 -15.12
N SER A 332 -2.66 17.41 -15.80
CA SER A 332 -3.15 17.49 -17.19
C SER A 332 -4.48 18.24 -17.28
N ALA A 333 -5.38 18.07 -16.32
CA ALA A 333 -6.65 18.81 -16.29
C ALA A 333 -6.43 20.32 -16.11
N ILE A 334 -5.53 20.72 -15.22
CA ILE A 334 -5.17 22.12 -14.98
C ILE A 334 -4.48 22.71 -16.20
N HIS A 335 -3.55 21.97 -16.83
CA HIS A 335 -2.91 22.40 -18.07
C HIS A 335 -3.94 22.65 -19.17
N PHE A 336 -4.88 21.71 -19.36
CA PHE A 336 -5.97 21.86 -20.32
C PHE A 336 -6.87 23.09 -20.04
N LEU A 337 -7.28 23.29 -18.78
CA LEU A 337 -8.23 24.36 -18.42
C LEU A 337 -7.61 25.76 -18.36
N PHE A 338 -6.33 25.86 -17.96
CA PHE A 338 -5.71 27.12 -17.54
C PHE A 338 -4.44 27.50 -18.31
N THR A 339 -4.09 26.81 -19.39
CA THR A 339 -3.01 27.27 -20.28
C THR A 339 -3.25 28.70 -20.74
N GLY A 340 -2.24 29.57 -20.61
CA GLY A 340 -2.31 30.99 -20.95
C GLY A 340 -3.03 31.85 -19.92
N GLN A 341 -3.52 31.26 -18.81
CA GLN A 341 -4.14 31.95 -17.70
C GLN A 341 -3.21 31.94 -16.49
N GLN A 342 -3.14 33.07 -15.78
CA GLN A 342 -2.40 33.15 -14.53
C GLN A 342 -3.21 32.53 -13.40
N VAL A 343 -2.63 31.55 -12.71
CA VAL A 343 -3.18 30.91 -11.53
C VAL A 343 -2.28 31.18 -10.33
N GLN A 344 -2.88 31.39 -9.16
CA GLN A 344 -2.13 31.50 -7.91
C GLN A 344 -1.92 30.11 -7.34
N ALA A 345 -0.66 29.67 -7.19
CA ALA A 345 -0.33 28.31 -6.75
C ALA A 345 1.11 28.21 -6.19
N TRP A 346 1.47 27.08 -5.57
CA TRP A 346 2.86 26.77 -5.24
C TRP A 346 3.68 26.71 -6.52
N ALA A 347 4.74 27.53 -6.58
CA ALA A 347 5.52 27.75 -7.79
C ALA A 347 6.74 26.81 -7.92
N GLY A 348 6.90 25.86 -7.01
CA GLY A 348 8.04 24.94 -6.94
C GLY A 348 8.89 25.10 -5.67
N PRO A 349 9.90 24.22 -5.49
CA PRO A 349 10.67 24.15 -4.26
C PRO A 349 11.30 25.48 -3.84
N GLY A 350 10.97 25.96 -2.64
CA GLY A 350 11.50 27.19 -2.06
C GLY A 350 10.98 28.48 -2.71
N LEU A 351 10.06 28.40 -3.68
CA LEU A 351 9.52 29.56 -4.38
C LEU A 351 8.24 30.12 -3.75
N GLY A 352 7.57 29.32 -2.90
CA GLY A 352 6.32 29.67 -2.26
C GLY A 352 5.16 29.82 -3.25
N THR A 353 4.11 30.53 -2.83
CA THR A 353 2.94 30.80 -3.68
C THR A 353 3.21 31.99 -4.60
N ARG A 354 2.98 31.83 -5.90
CA ARG A 354 3.12 32.90 -6.92
C ARG A 354 1.99 32.82 -7.95
N LEU A 355 1.85 33.89 -8.73
CA LEU A 355 1.14 33.81 -10.01
C LEU A 355 2.05 33.13 -11.04
N ILE A 356 1.54 32.05 -11.63
CA ILE A 356 2.22 31.28 -12.67
C ILE A 356 1.22 30.98 -13.80
N ASP A 357 1.71 30.72 -15.01
CA ASP A 357 0.84 30.18 -16.06
C ASP A 357 0.31 28.80 -15.63
N GLY A 358 -0.98 28.54 -15.85
CA GLY A 358 -1.59 27.24 -15.55
C GLY A 358 -0.89 26.07 -16.24
N ALA A 359 -0.31 26.28 -17.43
CA ALA A 359 0.50 25.29 -18.14
C ALA A 359 1.83 24.95 -17.42
N SER A 360 2.31 25.85 -16.56
CA SER A 360 3.54 25.66 -15.78
C SER A 360 3.27 25.05 -14.39
N TRP A 361 2.01 24.90 -13.99
CA TRP A 361 1.68 24.38 -12.66
C TRP A 361 2.17 22.93 -12.49
N GLN A 362 2.72 22.63 -11.33
CA GLN A 362 3.11 21.28 -10.92
C GLN A 362 2.57 20.96 -9.52
N PRO A 363 2.20 19.69 -9.27
CA PRO A 363 1.82 19.22 -7.93
C PRO A 363 2.97 19.32 -6.94
N TYR A 364 2.66 19.42 -5.64
CA TYR A 364 3.67 19.38 -4.58
C TYR A 364 4.24 17.98 -4.44
N GLN A 365 5.30 17.71 -5.20
CA GLN A 365 6.02 16.44 -5.23
C GLN A 365 7.51 16.69 -5.53
N ALA A 366 8.34 15.67 -5.32
CA ALA A 366 9.73 15.69 -5.76
C ALA A 366 9.78 15.81 -7.30
N THR A 367 10.78 16.51 -7.83
CA THR A 367 10.90 16.78 -9.28
C THR A 367 11.04 15.51 -10.14
N THR A 368 11.52 14.41 -9.55
CA THR A 368 11.62 13.09 -10.17
C THR A 368 10.33 12.27 -10.10
N ILE A 369 9.30 12.75 -9.40
CA ILE A 369 8.01 12.07 -9.23
C ILE A 369 6.89 13.13 -9.36
N VAL A 370 6.53 13.53 -10.58
CA VAL A 370 5.48 14.57 -10.76
C VAL A 370 4.10 14.05 -10.33
N THR A 371 3.68 12.90 -10.82
CA THR A 371 2.43 12.24 -10.39
C THR A 371 2.57 10.73 -10.57
N PRO A 372 1.84 9.86 -9.86
CA PRO A 372 2.02 8.43 -10.03
C PRO A 372 1.63 7.97 -11.47
N PRO A 373 2.38 7.01 -12.06
CA PRO A 373 2.24 6.61 -13.46
C PRO A 373 1.04 5.65 -13.67
N PHE A 374 -0.16 6.16 -13.41
CA PHE A 374 -1.44 5.47 -13.60
C PHE A 374 -2.60 6.49 -13.54
N PRO A 375 -3.78 6.17 -14.09
CA PRO A 375 -4.98 7.01 -14.04
C PRO A 375 -5.37 7.45 -12.63
N GLU A 376 -6.09 8.57 -12.54
CA GLU A 376 -6.44 9.21 -11.27
C GLU A 376 -7.53 8.44 -10.52
N TYR A 377 -8.65 8.17 -11.18
CA TYR A 377 -9.88 7.73 -10.52
C TYR A 377 -10.03 6.20 -10.54
N VAL A 378 -10.23 5.52 -9.42
CA VAL A 378 -10.31 6.01 -8.04
C VAL A 378 -8.92 6.08 -7.37
N SER A 379 -8.75 6.84 -6.29
CA SER A 379 -7.47 6.91 -5.56
C SER A 379 -7.11 5.59 -4.88
N GLY A 380 -5.98 4.99 -5.29
CA GLY A 380 -5.42 3.79 -4.68
C GLY A 380 -5.15 3.98 -3.18
N HIS A 381 -4.47 5.06 -2.82
CA HIS A 381 -4.10 5.36 -1.45
C HIS A 381 -5.34 5.45 -0.53
N SER A 382 -6.37 6.19 -0.95
CA SER A 382 -7.61 6.33 -0.18
C SER A 382 -8.38 5.01 -0.04
N ILE A 383 -8.41 4.14 -1.06
CA ILE A 383 -9.11 2.86 -0.96
C ILE A 383 -8.36 1.88 -0.02
N PHE A 384 -7.02 1.84 -0.10
CA PHE A 384 -6.18 1.01 0.78
C PHE A 384 -6.36 1.43 2.24
N SER A 385 -6.31 2.73 2.50
CA SER A 385 -6.50 3.27 3.83
C SER A 385 -7.90 3.01 4.38
N GLY A 386 -8.94 3.19 3.55
CA GLY A 386 -10.31 2.88 3.94
C GLY A 386 -10.52 1.41 4.27
N SER A 387 -9.92 0.48 3.52
CA SER A 387 -10.05 -0.95 3.76
C SER A 387 -9.27 -1.41 4.98
N ALA A 388 -8.01 -0.99 5.13
CA ALA A 388 -7.16 -1.37 6.25
C ALA A 388 -7.71 -0.83 7.58
N ALA A 389 -8.05 0.46 7.64
CA ALA A 389 -8.65 1.07 8.82
C ALA A 389 -9.93 0.34 9.26
N LYS A 390 -10.78 -0.04 8.29
CA LYS A 390 -12.02 -0.75 8.59
C LYS A 390 -11.75 -2.14 9.17
N VAL A 391 -10.78 -2.89 8.65
CA VAL A 391 -10.42 -4.19 9.21
C VAL A 391 -9.83 -4.05 10.60
N LEU A 392 -8.89 -3.12 10.81
CA LEU A 392 -8.28 -2.90 12.13
C LEU A 392 -9.34 -2.52 13.18
N LYS A 393 -10.27 -1.62 12.83
CA LYS A 393 -11.42 -1.27 13.69
C LYS A 393 -12.27 -2.49 14.05
N LEU A 394 -12.56 -3.36 13.09
CA LEU A 394 -13.38 -4.56 13.33
C LEU A 394 -12.62 -5.61 14.14
N PHE A 395 -11.31 -5.75 13.91
CA PHE A 395 -10.46 -6.71 14.60
C PHE A 395 -10.29 -6.36 16.08
N THR A 396 -9.96 -5.10 16.38
CA THR A 396 -9.75 -4.62 17.76
C THR A 396 -11.07 -4.37 18.50
N GLY A 397 -12.20 -4.34 17.78
CA GLY A 397 -13.50 -3.93 18.31
C GLY A 397 -13.60 -2.43 18.62
N SER A 398 -12.63 -1.62 18.19
CA SER A 398 -12.54 -0.19 18.50
C SER A 398 -11.88 0.60 17.38
N ASP A 399 -12.35 1.82 17.13
CA ASP A 399 -11.68 2.72 16.16
C ASP A 399 -10.39 3.34 16.73
N ARG A 400 -10.08 3.12 18.01
CA ARG A 400 -8.90 3.72 18.66
C ARG A 400 -7.62 3.28 17.98
N PHE A 401 -6.78 4.26 17.60
CA PHE A 401 -5.44 4.05 17.07
C PHE A 401 -4.37 4.60 18.02
N GLY A 402 -4.32 5.92 18.21
CA GLY A 402 -3.42 6.55 19.17
C GLY A 402 -1.94 6.55 18.76
N ASN A 403 -1.65 6.51 17.46
CA ASN A 403 -0.28 6.63 16.94
C ASN A 403 0.06 8.10 16.60
N SER A 404 1.35 8.40 16.54
CA SER A 404 1.88 9.71 16.14
C SER A 404 3.27 9.59 15.56
N VAL A 405 3.64 10.56 14.73
CA VAL A 405 5.00 10.71 14.20
C VAL A 405 5.42 12.17 14.30
N THR A 406 6.67 12.42 14.67
CA THR A 406 7.25 13.76 14.64
C THR A 406 8.20 13.87 13.46
N ILE A 407 7.88 14.76 12.53
CA ILE A 407 8.71 15.10 11.39
C ILE A 407 9.59 16.28 11.79
N GLN A 408 10.90 16.05 11.76
CA GLN A 408 11.90 17.01 12.20
C GLN A 408 12.00 18.20 11.25
N ALA A 409 12.37 19.37 11.76
CA ALA A 409 12.59 20.57 10.97
C ALA A 409 13.57 20.31 9.80
N GLY A 410 13.24 20.84 8.62
CA GLY A 410 14.08 20.79 7.41
C GLY A 410 14.22 19.42 6.74
N THR A 411 13.42 18.40 7.10
CA THR A 411 13.54 17.03 6.57
C THR A 411 12.66 16.72 5.35
N SER A 412 11.94 17.71 4.81
CA SER A 412 11.17 17.57 3.58
C SER A 412 12.06 17.06 2.43
N ARG A 413 11.53 16.12 1.64
CA ARG A 413 12.14 15.63 0.41
C ARG A 413 11.88 16.55 -0.77
N VAL A 414 10.81 17.35 -0.70
CA VAL A 414 10.42 18.30 -1.77
C VAL A 414 11.11 19.65 -1.57
N GLU A 415 11.23 20.11 -0.33
CA GLU A 415 11.88 21.38 0.05
C GLU A 415 12.91 21.16 1.19
N PRO A 416 14.02 20.43 0.93
CA PRO A 416 15.02 20.09 1.96
C PRO A 416 15.62 21.32 2.62
N GLY A 417 15.78 21.26 3.94
CA GLY A 417 16.31 22.37 4.76
C GLY A 417 15.34 23.54 4.95
N LEU A 418 14.18 23.53 4.31
CA LEU A 418 13.18 24.61 4.39
C LEU A 418 11.90 24.16 5.10
N VAL A 419 11.44 22.94 4.82
CA VAL A 419 10.16 22.42 5.34
C VAL A 419 10.39 21.16 6.19
N PRO A 420 9.70 21.03 7.33
CA PRO A 420 9.02 22.10 8.04
C PRO A 420 10.03 23.05 8.72
N VAL A 421 9.64 24.30 9.00
CA VAL A 421 10.52 25.28 9.70
C VAL A 421 10.77 24.92 11.17
N SER A 422 9.89 24.13 11.76
CA SER A 422 10.00 23.57 13.10
C SER A 422 9.45 22.15 13.09
N ASP A 423 9.79 21.35 14.10
CA ASP A 423 9.23 20.00 14.24
C ASP A 423 7.69 20.02 14.18
N ILE A 424 7.12 19.08 13.42
CA ILE A 424 5.67 18.90 13.29
C ILE A 424 5.31 17.48 13.71
N THR A 425 4.46 17.37 14.72
CA THR A 425 3.86 16.09 15.11
C THR A 425 2.52 15.89 14.40
N LEU A 426 2.41 14.81 13.64
CA LEU A 426 1.14 14.25 13.18
C LEU A 426 0.66 13.23 14.20
N GLN A 427 -0.64 13.22 14.50
CA GLN A 427 -1.22 12.33 15.51
C GLN A 427 -2.63 11.94 15.09
N TRP A 428 -2.96 10.66 15.27
CA TRP A 428 -4.26 10.10 14.91
C TRP A 428 -4.86 9.38 16.11
N ARG A 429 -6.02 9.86 16.56
CA ARG A 429 -6.74 9.22 17.67
C ARG A 429 -7.41 7.95 17.21
N THR A 430 -7.92 7.93 15.98
CA THR A 430 -8.61 6.79 15.39
C THR A 430 -7.98 6.30 14.09
N PHE A 431 -8.29 5.06 13.70
CA PHE A 431 -7.91 4.55 12.38
C PHE A 431 -8.62 5.33 11.27
N SER A 432 -9.87 5.73 11.52
CA SER A 432 -10.64 6.61 10.64
C SER A 432 -9.96 7.97 10.41
N ASP A 433 -9.37 8.59 11.44
CA ASP A 433 -8.61 9.84 11.32
C ASP A 433 -7.40 9.65 10.42
N ALA A 434 -6.63 8.58 10.65
CA ALA A 434 -5.46 8.24 9.86
C ALA A 434 -5.84 8.01 8.39
N ALA A 435 -6.90 7.25 8.12
CA ALA A 435 -7.39 7.03 6.76
C ALA A 435 -7.92 8.31 6.09
N ALA A 436 -8.55 9.21 6.84
CA ALA A 436 -8.99 10.50 6.33
C ALA A 436 -7.80 11.42 6.01
N GLU A 437 -6.78 11.46 6.86
CA GLU A 437 -5.57 12.24 6.62
C GLU A 437 -4.77 11.71 5.41
N ALA A 438 -4.68 10.39 5.28
CA ALA A 438 -4.12 9.73 4.10
C ALA A 438 -4.84 10.16 2.80
N GLY A 439 -6.17 10.30 2.83
CA GLY A 439 -6.96 10.74 1.69
C GLY A 439 -6.73 12.22 1.32
N ILE A 440 -6.87 13.13 2.29
CA ILE A 440 -6.63 14.58 2.05
C ILE A 440 -5.18 14.86 1.67
N SER A 441 -4.20 14.05 2.13
CA SER A 441 -2.80 14.20 1.75
C SER A 441 -2.59 14.21 0.23
N ARG A 442 -3.41 13.44 -0.50
CA ARG A 442 -3.31 13.33 -1.96
C ARG A 442 -3.76 14.61 -2.67
N ARG A 443 -4.66 15.35 -2.03
CA ARG A 443 -5.17 16.65 -2.48
C ARG A 443 -4.18 17.76 -2.15
N TYR A 444 -3.59 17.74 -0.95
CA TYR A 444 -2.48 18.64 -0.61
C TYR A 444 -1.28 18.43 -1.55
N GLY A 445 -0.96 17.18 -1.88
CA GLY A 445 0.06 16.85 -2.88
C GLY A 445 -0.33 17.19 -4.32
N GLY A 446 -1.58 17.59 -4.61
CA GLY A 446 -2.03 17.98 -5.94
C GLY A 446 -2.19 16.85 -6.96
N ILE A 447 -2.29 15.58 -6.51
CA ILE A 447 -2.25 14.41 -7.40
C ILE A 447 -3.59 13.66 -7.51
N HIS A 448 -4.60 14.07 -6.74
CA HIS A 448 -5.95 13.52 -6.78
C HIS A 448 -7.01 14.62 -6.62
N PHE A 449 -8.18 14.42 -7.22
CA PHE A 449 -9.37 15.25 -7.01
C PHE A 449 -10.14 14.80 -5.76
N ILE A 450 -11.07 15.64 -5.29
CA ILE A 450 -11.90 15.32 -4.12
C ILE A 450 -12.73 14.05 -4.30
N ASP A 451 -13.36 13.85 -5.45
CA ASP A 451 -14.14 12.63 -5.71
C ASP A 451 -13.23 11.40 -5.74
N GLY A 452 -12.01 11.53 -6.28
CA GLY A 452 -10.99 10.49 -6.26
C GLY A 452 -10.62 10.04 -4.85
N ASP A 453 -10.62 10.92 -3.86
CA ASP A 453 -10.41 10.57 -2.44
C ASP A 453 -11.69 10.01 -1.78
N ILE A 454 -12.77 10.79 -1.77
CA ILE A 454 -13.96 10.50 -0.95
C ILE A 454 -14.66 9.22 -1.39
N GLN A 455 -14.79 8.98 -2.71
CA GLN A 455 -15.43 7.76 -3.22
C GLN A 455 -14.58 6.53 -2.89
N SER A 456 -13.26 6.64 -3.02
CA SER A 456 -12.31 5.57 -2.68
C SER A 456 -12.37 5.16 -1.22
N ARG A 457 -12.42 6.10 -0.26
CA ARG A 457 -12.53 5.75 1.16
C ARG A 457 -13.84 5.02 1.47
N LYS A 458 -14.95 5.43 0.83
CA LYS A 458 -16.25 4.74 0.95
C LYS A 458 -16.18 3.31 0.41
N MET A 459 -15.59 3.12 -0.77
CA MET A 459 -15.36 1.79 -1.33
C MET A 459 -14.47 0.95 -0.41
N GLY A 460 -13.37 1.52 0.07
CA GLY A 460 -12.42 0.84 0.96
C GLY A 460 -13.10 0.32 2.22
N LYS A 461 -13.96 1.12 2.89
CA LYS A 461 -14.75 0.68 4.04
C LYS A 461 -15.62 -0.55 3.70
N LYS A 462 -16.28 -0.58 2.54
CA LYS A 462 -17.10 -1.72 2.11
C LYS A 462 -16.27 -2.97 1.83
N ILE A 463 -15.15 -2.82 1.13
CA ILE A 463 -14.18 -3.89 0.85
C ILE A 463 -13.63 -4.46 2.16
N GLY A 464 -13.18 -3.61 3.08
CA GLY A 464 -12.68 -4.03 4.40
C GLY A 464 -13.71 -4.82 5.20
N LYS A 465 -14.98 -4.40 5.20
CA LYS A 465 -16.09 -5.13 5.84
C LYS A 465 -16.29 -6.51 5.20
N GLN A 466 -16.20 -6.62 3.87
CA GLN A 466 -16.35 -7.90 3.16
C GLN A 466 -15.18 -8.85 3.41
N ALA A 467 -13.95 -8.36 3.33
CA ALA A 467 -12.76 -9.14 3.63
C ALA A 467 -12.76 -9.64 5.07
N TRP A 468 -13.14 -8.79 6.05
CA TRP A 468 -13.33 -9.20 7.44
C TRP A 468 -14.34 -10.34 7.59
N ARG A 469 -15.52 -10.21 6.97
CA ARG A 469 -16.56 -11.26 7.00
C ARG A 469 -16.04 -12.58 6.43
N LYS A 470 -15.30 -12.56 5.32
CA LYS A 470 -14.70 -13.77 4.76
C LYS A 470 -13.62 -14.35 5.67
N ALA A 471 -12.76 -13.51 6.26
CA ALA A 471 -11.73 -13.95 7.20
C ALA A 471 -12.34 -14.65 8.44
N LEU A 472 -13.46 -14.14 8.98
CA LEU A 472 -14.17 -14.78 10.08
C LEU A 472 -14.59 -16.23 9.76
N THR A 473 -14.99 -16.52 8.52
CA THR A 473 -15.35 -17.91 8.13
C THR A 473 -14.16 -18.86 8.21
N TYR A 474 -12.95 -18.39 7.88
CA TYR A 474 -11.73 -19.17 8.03
C TYR A 474 -11.35 -19.35 9.50
N PHE A 475 -11.48 -18.29 10.32
CA PHE A 475 -11.19 -18.35 11.75
C PHE A 475 -12.12 -19.30 12.51
N GLN A 476 -13.37 -19.40 12.06
CA GLN A 476 -14.40 -20.22 12.68
C GLN A 476 -14.49 -21.64 12.10
N GLY A 477 -13.70 -21.96 11.07
CA GLY A 477 -13.74 -23.26 10.42
C GLY A 477 -14.96 -23.52 9.54
N THR A 478 -15.68 -22.48 9.13
CA THR A 478 -16.93 -22.55 8.35
C THR A 478 -16.74 -22.23 6.86
N ALA A 479 -15.54 -21.80 6.47
CA ALA A 479 -15.14 -21.69 5.07
C ALA A 479 -15.20 -23.07 4.40
N GLY A 480 -15.84 -23.16 3.23
CA GLY A 480 -15.87 -24.39 2.43
C GLY A 480 -14.48 -24.73 1.89
N THR A 481 -14.27 -25.98 1.49
CA THR A 481 -13.11 -26.31 0.64
C THR A 481 -13.29 -25.59 -0.72
N PRO A 482 -12.22 -25.16 -1.40
CA PRO A 482 -12.32 -24.38 -2.65
C PRO A 482 -13.18 -25.00 -3.77
N LEU A 483 -13.50 -26.30 -3.69
CA LEU A 483 -14.41 -26.99 -4.61
C LEU A 483 -15.90 -26.62 -4.42
N ASP A 484 -16.27 -25.93 -3.34
CA ASP A 484 -17.65 -25.67 -2.91
C ASP A 484 -18.10 -24.19 -3.08
N ASP A 485 -17.19 -23.30 -3.50
CA ASP A 485 -17.46 -21.85 -3.58
C ASP A 485 -18.29 -21.43 -4.82
N SER A 486 -18.69 -22.39 -5.68
CA SER A 486 -19.55 -22.13 -6.85
C SER A 486 -21.03 -21.95 -6.50
N ASN A 487 -21.46 -22.14 -5.25
CA ASN A 487 -22.89 -22.28 -4.95
C ASN A 487 -23.43 -21.64 -3.65
N ARG A 488 -22.75 -20.66 -3.04
CA ARG A 488 -23.30 -20.00 -1.82
C ARG A 488 -24.19 -18.78 -2.12
N PRO A 489 -25.46 -18.75 -1.66
CA PRO A 489 -26.31 -17.57 -1.74
C PRO A 489 -25.78 -16.43 -0.86
N GLY A 490 -25.97 -15.19 -1.33
CA GLY A 490 -25.45 -13.98 -0.69
C GLY A 490 -26.03 -13.74 0.69
N LEU A 491 -25.17 -13.48 1.67
CA LEU A 491 -25.58 -12.87 2.92
C LEU A 491 -25.96 -11.41 2.63
N GLU A 492 -27.24 -11.11 2.77
CA GLU A 492 -27.86 -9.82 2.49
C GLU A 492 -27.29 -8.69 3.36
N ASN A 493 -27.38 -7.47 2.82
CA ASN A 493 -26.93 -6.23 3.42
C ASN A 493 -27.78 -5.86 4.64
N GLU A 494 -27.25 -6.06 5.85
CA GLU A 494 -27.64 -5.20 6.96
C GLU A 494 -26.89 -3.87 6.85
N ASP A 495 -27.64 -2.87 6.38
CA ASP A 495 -27.32 -1.45 6.44
C ASP A 495 -27.23 -1.02 7.91
N ASP A 496 -26.01 -0.71 8.33
CA ASP A 496 -25.73 0.01 9.57
C ASP A 496 -24.91 1.25 9.22
N ASP A 497 -25.59 2.18 8.53
CA ASP A 497 -25.10 3.51 8.16
C ASP A 497 -25.60 4.59 9.15
N ARG A 498 -25.71 4.26 10.45
CA ARG A 498 -26.14 5.25 11.46
C ARG A 498 -25.02 6.07 12.09
N ASP A 499 -23.77 5.91 11.67
CA ASP A 499 -22.62 6.53 12.38
C ASP A 499 -21.74 7.49 11.53
N ASP A 500 -22.08 7.78 10.27
CA ASP A 500 -21.29 8.68 9.41
C ASP A 500 -21.99 10.05 9.19
N ARG A 501 -22.38 10.72 10.29
CA ARG A 501 -22.60 12.18 10.32
C ARG A 501 -21.59 12.80 11.26
N ASP A 502 -20.44 13.20 10.72
CA ASP A 502 -19.68 14.43 11.03
C ASP A 502 -18.45 14.57 10.12
#